data_AF-A0A168IHY2-F1
#
_entry.id   AF-A0A168IHY2-F1
#
_cell.length_a   1.000
_cell.length_b   1.000
_cell.length_c   1.000
_cell.angle_alpha   90.00
_cell.angle_beta   90.00
_cell.angle_gamma   90.00
#
_symmetry.space_group_name_H-M   'P 1'
#
loop_
_entity.id
_entity.type
_entity.pdbx_description
1 polymer ?
#
loop_
_entity_poly.entity_id
_entity_poly.type
_entity_poly.pdbx_seq_one_letter_code
_entity_poly.pdbx_strand_id
1 'polypeptide(L)'
;MAPPLRITQPRKRATAARKAASRQHRSVQSTNFPDQEDSAGPSTPLWSQVRALEQANAALFLSNEELAFESAQQQRRIEDLVADNERQRTDFAADRSRRIKRASVTLGDLAKTLCAKRALQGRLDDAYAQLLALERKYEDERAAHRAEMRIVRAQLAHDKLESKIHRAAAQVAHRMFENPKDGRAMIGILKRCRLVFTGSEAPPPPRPASPEPHGAADPVGIVKTEQCRLPQQQELVYTPQRPTGQPLTPESLTGDQGSPMSYSHNTTPRREGLRPRTRRYVDLNGSPWNLRE
;
A
#
# COMPACT_ATOMS: atom_id res chain seq x y z
N MET A 1 12.60 33.04 0.83
CA MET A 1 12.22 33.42 -0.55
C MET A 1 11.29 32.35 -1.11
N ALA A 2 10.01 32.65 -1.25
CA ALA A 2 9.00 31.71 -1.72
C ALA A 2 8.93 31.71 -3.26
N PRO A 3 8.74 30.56 -3.93
CA PRO A 3 8.63 30.49 -5.38
C PRO A 3 7.29 31.08 -5.86
N PRO A 4 7.25 31.70 -7.06
CA PRO A 4 6.03 32.34 -7.56
C PRO A 4 4.98 31.31 -7.98
N LEU A 5 3.73 31.57 -7.59
CA LEU A 5 2.56 30.80 -7.96
C LEU A 5 2.31 30.91 -9.47
N ARG A 6 2.50 29.81 -10.20
CA ARG A 6 2.11 29.70 -11.62
C ARG A 6 0.58 29.64 -11.72
N ILE A 7 -0.01 30.77 -12.08
CA ILE A 7 -1.41 30.87 -12.52
C ILE A 7 -1.52 30.21 -13.90
N THR A 8 -1.98 28.96 -13.94
CA THR A 8 -2.32 28.28 -15.18
C THR A 8 -3.72 28.72 -15.62
N GLN A 9 -3.80 29.34 -16.79
CA GLN A 9 -5.06 29.85 -17.34
C GLN A 9 -6.05 28.73 -17.66
N PRO A 10 -7.37 28.99 -17.57
CA PRO A 10 -8.38 28.04 -18.01
C PRO A 10 -8.35 27.89 -19.54
N ARG A 11 -8.07 26.67 -20.00
CA ARG A 11 -8.18 26.28 -21.42
C ARG A 11 -9.59 26.54 -21.93
N LYS A 12 -9.71 27.43 -22.92
CA LYS A 12 -10.90 27.66 -23.73
C LYS A 12 -11.32 26.33 -24.38
N ARG A 13 -12.47 25.79 -23.96
CA ARG A 13 -13.10 24.66 -24.65
C ARG A 13 -13.61 25.16 -25.99
N ALA A 14 -13.04 24.63 -27.07
CA ALA A 14 -13.57 24.81 -28.42
C ALA A 14 -14.94 24.15 -28.50
N THR A 15 -15.99 24.96 -28.59
CA THR A 15 -17.32 24.53 -29.03
C THR A 15 -17.32 24.42 -30.55
N ALA A 16 -16.83 23.30 -31.06
CA ALA A 16 -16.97 22.92 -32.46
C ALA A 16 -18.17 21.96 -32.60
N ALA A 17 -19.38 22.51 -32.64
CA ALA A 17 -20.57 21.78 -33.12
C ALA A 17 -21.75 22.75 -33.24
N ARG A 18 -21.91 23.38 -34.41
CA ARG A 18 -23.22 23.71 -35.02
C ARG A 18 -22.98 24.49 -36.31
N LYS A 19 -22.85 23.75 -37.42
CA LYS A 19 -23.05 24.26 -38.78
C LYS A 19 -23.37 23.09 -39.71
N ALA A 20 -24.46 22.39 -39.41
CA ALA A 20 -24.99 21.33 -40.26
C ALA A 20 -26.49 21.14 -40.00
N ALA A 21 -27.29 22.15 -40.34
CA ALA A 21 -28.75 22.02 -40.55
C ALA A 21 -29.32 23.41 -40.90
N SER A 22 -29.01 23.92 -42.09
CA SER A 22 -29.77 25.03 -42.70
C SER A 22 -29.46 25.08 -44.21
N ARG A 23 -29.54 23.93 -44.87
CA ARG A 23 -29.39 23.78 -46.33
C ARG A 23 -30.38 22.74 -46.83
N GLN A 24 -31.63 22.85 -46.42
CA GLN A 24 -32.75 22.26 -47.14
C GLN A 24 -33.84 23.32 -47.19
N HIS A 25 -34.45 23.51 -48.37
CA HIS A 25 -35.53 24.46 -48.68
C HIS A 25 -35.14 25.91 -49.00
N ARG A 26 -34.41 26.09 -50.10
CA ARG A 26 -34.75 27.16 -51.07
C ARG A 26 -34.09 26.89 -52.42
N SER A 27 -34.47 25.77 -53.04
CA SER A 27 -34.44 25.65 -54.50
C SER A 27 -35.87 25.90 -54.95
N VAL A 28 -36.22 27.18 -55.10
CA VAL A 28 -37.39 27.55 -55.89
C VAL A 28 -36.93 27.33 -57.32
N GLN A 29 -37.39 26.23 -57.92
CA GLN A 29 -37.25 26.03 -59.36
C GLN A 29 -37.94 27.19 -60.05
N SER A 30 -37.11 28.06 -60.58
CA SER A 30 -37.46 29.10 -61.52
C SER A 30 -38.06 28.45 -62.76
N THR A 31 -39.31 28.86 -63.06
CA THR A 31 -39.78 29.17 -64.41
C THR A 31 -39.46 28.16 -65.51
N ASN A 32 -40.24 27.07 -65.57
CA ASN A 32 -40.65 26.55 -66.87
C ASN A 32 -42.01 27.18 -67.18
N PHE A 33 -41.99 28.25 -67.99
CA PHE A 33 -43.14 28.71 -68.74
C PHE A 33 -43.41 27.64 -69.81
N PRO A 34 -44.57 26.96 -69.82
CA PRO A 34 -45.05 26.36 -71.05
C PRO A 34 -45.54 27.50 -71.95
N ASP A 35 -44.96 27.60 -73.14
CA ASP A 35 -45.47 28.43 -74.22
C ASP A 35 -46.96 28.16 -74.41
N GLN A 36 -47.73 29.22 -74.22
CA GLN A 36 -49.18 29.24 -74.35
C GLN A 36 -49.47 29.25 -75.86
N GLU A 37 -49.72 28.08 -76.44
CA GLU A 37 -50.42 28.03 -77.72
C GLU A 37 -51.86 28.53 -77.51
N ASP A 38 -52.22 29.54 -78.28
CA ASP A 38 -53.57 30.08 -78.45
C ASP A 38 -54.51 29.01 -79.03
N SER A 39 -54.96 28.09 -78.18
CA SER A 39 -56.12 27.24 -78.43
C SER A 39 -57.29 27.82 -77.65
N ALA A 40 -58.12 28.60 -78.34
CA ALA A 40 -59.40 29.12 -77.86
C ALA A 40 -60.37 27.96 -77.58
N GLY A 41 -60.16 27.26 -76.46
CA GLY A 41 -61.15 26.39 -75.86
C GLY A 41 -62.34 27.22 -75.37
N PRO A 42 -63.56 26.66 -75.34
CA PRO A 42 -64.77 27.39 -75.01
C PRO A 42 -64.60 28.02 -73.63
N SER A 43 -64.59 29.36 -73.62
CA SER A 43 -64.71 30.22 -72.43
C SER A 43 -65.67 29.55 -71.46
N THR A 44 -65.13 29.04 -70.34
CA THR A 44 -65.96 28.49 -69.29
C THR A 44 -66.91 29.59 -68.86
N PRO A 45 -68.22 29.33 -68.81
CA PRO A 45 -69.17 30.38 -68.51
C PRO A 45 -68.87 30.92 -67.10
N LEU A 46 -68.90 32.24 -66.94
CA LEU A 46 -68.47 32.97 -65.74
C LEU A 46 -68.95 32.35 -64.41
N TRP A 47 -70.19 31.86 -64.38
CA TRP A 47 -70.78 31.22 -63.20
C TRP A 47 -70.04 29.95 -62.74
N SER A 48 -69.45 29.20 -63.68
CA SER A 48 -68.66 28.00 -63.39
C SER A 48 -67.32 28.36 -62.75
N GLN A 49 -66.71 29.47 -63.16
CA GLN A 49 -65.48 29.97 -62.56
C GLN A 49 -65.73 30.47 -61.13
N VAL A 50 -66.84 31.20 -60.91
CA VAL A 50 -67.23 31.66 -59.56
C VAL A 50 -67.45 30.47 -58.62
N ARG A 51 -68.19 29.44 -59.06
CA ARG A 51 -68.42 28.24 -58.24
C ARG A 51 -67.13 27.47 -57.93
N ALA A 52 -66.21 27.39 -58.89
CA ALA A 52 -64.90 26.76 -58.67
C ALA A 52 -64.06 27.56 -57.65
N LEU A 53 -64.10 28.89 -57.69
CA LEU A 53 -63.44 29.76 -56.71
C LEU A 53 -64.06 29.60 -55.31
N GLU A 54 -65.38 29.51 -55.20
CA GLU A 54 -66.06 29.26 -53.93
C GLU A 54 -65.64 27.90 -53.32
N GLN A 55 -65.57 26.86 -54.14
CA GLN A 55 -65.09 25.54 -53.70
C GLN A 55 -63.61 25.56 -53.29
N ALA A 56 -62.76 26.25 -54.05
CA ALA A 56 -61.35 26.40 -53.72
C ALA A 56 -61.16 27.18 -52.42
N ASN A 57 -61.92 28.26 -52.21
CA ASN A 57 -61.90 29.02 -50.95
C ASN A 57 -62.34 28.15 -49.78
N ALA A 58 -63.43 27.38 -49.92
CA ALA A 58 -63.88 26.45 -48.89
C ALA A 58 -62.82 25.39 -48.54
N ALA A 59 -62.13 24.83 -49.54
CA ALA A 59 -61.04 23.89 -49.33
C ALA A 59 -59.84 24.54 -48.61
N LEU A 60 -59.51 25.79 -48.95
CA LEU A 60 -58.46 26.54 -48.25
C LEU A 60 -58.82 26.84 -46.80
N PHE A 61 -60.09 27.12 -46.49
CA PHE A 61 -60.54 27.29 -45.11
C PHE A 61 -60.33 26.01 -44.29
N LEU A 62 -60.75 24.85 -44.80
CA LEU A 62 -60.56 23.57 -44.12
C LEU A 62 -59.07 23.23 -43.92
N SER A 63 -58.23 23.47 -44.95
CA SER A 63 -56.79 23.26 -44.83
C SER A 63 -56.13 24.19 -43.81
N ASN A 64 -56.56 25.45 -43.74
CA ASN A 64 -56.06 26.39 -42.73
C ASN A 64 -56.47 25.98 -41.31
N GLU A 65 -57.67 25.45 -41.12
CA GLU A 65 -58.11 24.92 -39.82
C GLU A 65 -57.27 23.70 -39.39
N GLU A 66 -57.01 22.78 -40.31
CA GLU A 66 -56.16 21.60 -40.07
C GLU A 66 -54.73 22.01 -39.70
N LEU A 67 -54.12 22.94 -40.47
CA LEU A 67 -52.79 23.48 -40.19
C LEU A 67 -52.73 24.20 -38.83
N ALA A 68 -53.79 24.93 -38.46
CA ALA A 68 -53.87 25.58 -37.16
C ALA A 68 -53.93 24.55 -36.01
N PHE A 69 -54.69 23.47 -36.20
CA PHE A 69 -54.76 22.37 -35.24
C PHE A 69 -53.41 21.65 -35.08
N GLU A 70 -52.76 21.29 -36.19
CA GLU A 70 -51.44 20.66 -36.18
C GLU A 70 -50.38 21.57 -35.53
N SER A 71 -50.40 22.87 -35.86
CA SER A 71 -49.49 23.85 -35.26
C SER A 71 -49.69 23.92 -33.75
N ALA A 72 -50.94 23.96 -33.26
CA ALA A 72 -51.23 23.94 -31.83
C ALA A 72 -50.77 22.63 -31.16
N GLN A 73 -50.92 21.49 -31.82
CA GLN A 73 -50.43 20.20 -31.31
C GLN A 73 -48.90 20.16 -31.22
N GLN A 74 -48.20 20.66 -32.24
CA GLN A 74 -46.74 20.77 -32.23
C GLN A 74 -46.25 21.71 -31.14
N GLN A 75 -46.95 22.84 -30.93
CA GLN A 75 -46.63 23.79 -29.86
C GLN A 75 -46.68 23.11 -28.49
N ARG A 76 -47.74 22.36 -28.19
CA ARG A 76 -47.87 21.58 -26.94
C ARG A 76 -46.75 20.56 -26.78
N ARG A 77 -46.42 19.83 -27.85
CA ARG A 77 -45.32 18.85 -27.82
C ARG A 77 -43.97 19.52 -27.54
N ILE A 78 -43.73 20.72 -28.08
CA ILE A 78 -42.52 21.49 -27.80
C ILE A 78 -42.49 21.91 -26.33
N GLU A 79 -43.60 22.41 -25.79
CA GLU A 79 -43.73 22.80 -24.38
C GLU A 79 -43.45 21.61 -23.45
N ASP A 80 -44.01 20.44 -23.72
CA ASP A 80 -43.77 19.22 -22.95
C ASP A 80 -42.29 18.80 -22.98
N LEU A 81 -41.67 18.80 -24.17
CA LEU A 81 -40.25 18.46 -24.32
C LEU A 81 -39.33 19.47 -23.63
N VAL A 82 -39.71 20.75 -23.59
CA VAL A 82 -38.96 21.79 -22.86
C VAL A 82 -39.06 21.53 -21.36
N ALA A 83 -40.26 21.27 -20.83
CA ALA A 83 -40.47 20.95 -19.42
C ALA A 83 -39.71 19.69 -18.99
N ASP A 84 -39.70 18.64 -19.80
CA ASP A 84 -38.94 17.42 -19.51
C ASP A 84 -37.43 17.65 -19.55
N ASN A 85 -36.93 18.44 -20.50
CA ASN A 85 -35.52 18.83 -20.53
C ASN A 85 -35.11 19.64 -19.30
N GLU A 86 -35.97 20.52 -18.82
CA GLU A 86 -35.73 21.29 -17.60
C GLU A 86 -35.68 20.38 -16.37
N ARG A 87 -36.62 19.45 -16.23
CA ARG A 87 -36.62 18.42 -15.16
C ARG A 87 -35.32 17.62 -15.19
N GLN A 88 -34.96 17.07 -16.35
CA GLN A 88 -33.71 16.30 -16.50
C GLN A 88 -32.49 17.12 -16.09
N ARG A 89 -32.40 18.40 -16.48
CA ARG A 89 -31.29 19.28 -16.07
C ARG A 89 -31.23 19.46 -14.56
N THR A 90 -32.36 19.64 -13.91
CA THR A 90 -32.41 19.78 -12.44
C THR A 90 -31.99 18.48 -11.73
N ASP A 91 -32.43 17.32 -12.23
CA ASP A 91 -32.06 16.02 -11.68
C ASP A 91 -30.57 15.74 -11.86
N PHE A 92 -30.01 15.99 -13.05
CA PHE A 92 -28.58 15.86 -13.29
C PHE A 92 -27.74 16.80 -12.42
N ALA A 93 -28.22 18.03 -12.15
CA ALA A 93 -27.54 18.95 -11.26
C ALA A 93 -27.55 18.47 -9.80
N ALA A 94 -28.69 17.93 -9.34
CA ALA A 94 -28.82 17.34 -8.01
C ALA A 94 -27.92 16.11 -7.83
N ASP A 95 -27.93 15.20 -8.81
CA ASP A 95 -27.12 13.99 -8.81
C ASP A 95 -25.63 14.29 -8.86
N ARG A 96 -25.21 15.24 -9.71
CA ARG A 96 -23.82 15.71 -9.75
C ARG A 96 -23.40 16.24 -8.38
N SER A 97 -24.26 17.03 -7.73
CA SER A 97 -23.98 17.56 -6.39
C SER A 97 -23.84 16.46 -5.34
N ARG A 98 -24.70 15.43 -5.38
CA ARG A 98 -24.60 14.26 -4.50
C ARG A 98 -23.29 13.49 -4.72
N ARG A 99 -22.90 13.26 -5.98
CA ARG A 99 -21.63 12.59 -6.32
C ARG A 99 -20.42 13.37 -5.82
N ILE A 100 -20.41 14.68 -5.98
CA ILE A 100 -19.33 15.55 -5.48
C ILE A 100 -19.24 15.45 -3.95
N LYS A 101 -20.37 15.52 -3.23
CA LYS A 101 -20.40 15.37 -1.76
C LYS A 101 -19.87 14.01 -1.29
N ARG A 102 -20.25 12.92 -1.97
CA ARG A 102 -19.73 11.58 -1.66
C ARG A 102 -18.22 11.49 -1.91
N ALA A 103 -17.76 12.02 -3.04
CA ALA A 103 -16.34 12.05 -3.39
C ALA A 103 -15.51 12.88 -2.40
N SER A 104 -16.04 13.99 -1.86
CA SER A 104 -15.31 14.76 -0.84
C SER A 104 -15.17 14.01 0.48
N VAL A 105 -16.18 13.22 0.88
CA VAL A 105 -16.10 12.39 2.09
C VAL A 105 -15.05 11.29 1.91
N THR A 106 -15.08 10.55 0.79
CA THR A 106 -14.11 9.48 0.54
C THR A 106 -12.68 10.00 0.43
N LEU A 107 -12.46 11.18 -0.18
CA LEU A 107 -11.16 11.84 -0.19
C LEU A 107 -10.71 12.25 1.22
N GLY A 108 -11.63 12.75 2.05
CA GLY A 108 -11.34 13.07 3.45
C GLY A 108 -10.90 11.86 4.26
N ASP A 109 -11.59 10.73 4.12
CA ASP A 109 -11.25 9.49 4.82
C ASP A 109 -9.93 8.89 4.31
N LEU A 110 -9.66 8.97 2.99
CA LEU A 110 -8.37 8.61 2.42
C LEU A 110 -7.24 9.49 2.98
N ALA A 111 -7.47 10.79 3.15
CA ALA A 111 -6.48 11.67 3.76
C ALA A 111 -6.17 11.28 5.21
N LYS A 112 -7.20 10.99 6.02
CA LYS A 112 -7.03 10.52 7.41
C LYS A 112 -6.24 9.21 7.48
N THR A 113 -6.57 8.24 6.63
CA THR A 113 -5.86 6.96 6.61
C THR A 113 -4.40 7.11 6.17
N LEU A 114 -4.09 8.01 5.22
CA LEU A 114 -2.71 8.33 4.86
C LEU A 114 -1.94 9.01 6.00
N CYS A 115 -2.57 9.92 6.74
CA CYS A 115 -1.96 10.52 7.93
C CYS A 115 -1.67 9.46 9.01
N ALA A 116 -2.61 8.56 9.28
CA ALA A 116 -2.41 7.46 10.22
C ALA A 116 -1.26 6.52 9.79
N LYS A 117 -1.17 6.19 8.50
CA LYS A 117 -0.05 5.39 7.96
C LYS A 117 1.30 6.08 8.16
N ARG A 118 1.39 7.38 7.90
CA ARG A 118 2.62 8.15 8.14
C ARG A 118 3.00 8.18 9.62
N ALA A 119 2.03 8.32 10.52
CA ALA A 119 2.29 8.29 11.95
C ALA A 119 2.81 6.91 12.41
N LEU A 120 2.27 5.81 11.89
CA LEU A 120 2.79 4.46 12.16
C LEU A 120 4.20 4.26 11.60
N GLN A 121 4.48 4.80 10.42
CA GLN A 121 5.82 4.76 9.84
C GLN A 121 6.84 5.50 10.71
N GLY A 122 6.50 6.71 11.20
CA GLY A 122 7.37 7.42 12.15
C GLY A 122 7.66 6.62 13.42
N ARG A 123 6.65 5.93 13.98
CA ARG A 123 6.85 5.04 15.15
C ARG A 123 7.76 3.85 14.84
N LEU A 124 7.69 3.29 13.63
CA LEU A 124 8.59 2.21 13.21
C LEU A 124 10.02 2.73 13.10
N ASP A 125 10.22 3.91 12.50
CA ASP A 125 11.53 4.53 12.36
C ASP A 125 12.15 4.82 13.75
N ASP A 126 11.35 5.34 14.70
CA ASP A 126 11.77 5.54 16.08
C ASP A 126 12.15 4.23 16.78
N ALA A 127 11.35 3.17 16.58
CA ALA A 127 11.64 1.85 17.16
C ALA A 127 12.93 1.24 16.60
N TYR A 128 13.19 1.37 15.29
CA TYR A 128 14.44 0.94 14.68
C TYR A 128 15.64 1.72 15.23
N ALA A 129 15.50 3.04 15.42
CA ALA A 129 16.55 3.85 16.03
C ALA A 129 16.86 3.41 17.48
N GLN A 130 15.82 3.06 18.26
CA GLN A 130 15.99 2.54 19.62
C GLN A 130 16.70 1.18 19.63
N LEU A 131 16.34 0.26 18.73
CA LEU A 131 17.02 -1.04 18.61
C LEU A 131 18.51 -0.88 18.28
N LEU A 132 18.85 -0.03 17.32
CA LEU A 132 20.25 0.23 16.96
C LEU A 132 21.03 0.84 18.13
N ALA A 133 20.41 1.72 18.93
CA ALA A 133 21.03 2.28 20.11
C ALA A 133 21.27 1.22 21.21
N LEU A 134 20.35 0.28 21.37
CA LEU A 134 20.50 -0.84 22.31
C LEU A 134 21.57 -1.83 21.86
N GLU A 135 21.64 -2.15 20.58
CA GLU A 135 22.70 -3.00 20.02
C GLU A 135 24.09 -2.42 20.29
N ARG A 136 24.27 -1.11 20.06
CA ARG A 136 25.53 -0.41 20.37
C ARG A 136 25.88 -0.50 21.86
N LYS A 137 24.91 -0.24 22.76
CA LYS A 137 25.12 -0.36 24.21
C LYS A 137 25.56 -1.77 24.60
N TYR A 138 24.92 -2.79 24.04
CA TYR A 138 25.26 -4.19 24.30
C TYR A 138 26.66 -4.54 23.77
N GLU A 139 27.05 -4.04 22.60
CA GLU A 139 28.40 -4.21 22.06
C GLU A 139 29.47 -3.54 22.93
N ASP A 140 29.19 -2.32 23.42
CA ASP A 140 30.07 -1.58 24.33
C ASP A 140 30.23 -2.32 25.67
N GLU A 141 29.14 -2.80 26.27
CA GLU A 141 29.16 -3.62 27.50
C GLU A 141 29.96 -4.91 27.29
N ARG A 142 29.75 -5.59 26.16
CA ARG A 142 30.50 -6.79 25.79
C ARG A 142 31.98 -6.49 25.54
N ALA A 143 32.32 -5.32 25.02
CA ALA A 143 33.70 -4.88 24.85
C ALA A 143 34.36 -4.58 26.20
N ALA A 144 33.66 -3.89 27.11
CA ALA A 144 34.10 -3.60 28.46
C ALA A 144 34.36 -4.89 29.26
N HIS A 145 33.41 -5.83 29.25
CA HIS A 145 33.58 -7.12 29.92
C HIS A 145 34.79 -7.91 29.36
N ARG A 146 35.01 -7.88 28.03
CA ARG A 146 36.20 -8.48 27.42
C ARG A 146 37.50 -7.80 27.82
N ALA A 147 37.48 -6.50 28.12
CA ALA A 147 38.64 -5.77 28.61
C ALA A 147 38.92 -6.12 30.09
N GLU A 148 37.89 -6.16 30.93
CA GLU A 148 37.99 -6.60 32.32
C GLU A 148 38.58 -8.02 32.43
N MET A 149 38.08 -8.96 31.63
CA MET A 149 38.60 -10.32 31.61
C MET A 149 40.07 -10.40 31.17
N ARG A 150 40.54 -9.47 30.34
CA ARG A 150 41.98 -9.37 29.98
C ARG A 150 42.81 -8.89 31.16
N ILE A 151 42.33 -7.91 31.91
CA ILE A 151 43.01 -7.40 33.12
C ILE A 151 43.12 -8.51 34.16
N VAL A 152 42.02 -9.22 34.44
CA VAL A 152 42.02 -10.36 35.39
C VAL A 152 43.01 -11.44 34.96
N ARG A 153 43.05 -11.80 33.67
CA ARG A 153 44.02 -12.78 33.14
C ARG A 153 45.46 -12.31 33.28
N ALA A 154 45.73 -11.01 33.03
CA ALA A 154 47.05 -10.43 33.20
C ALA A 154 47.49 -10.46 34.66
N GLN A 155 46.59 -10.13 35.61
CA GLN A 155 46.86 -10.21 37.03
C GLN A 155 47.18 -11.64 37.48
N LEU A 156 46.37 -12.62 37.07
CA LEU A 156 46.63 -14.02 37.38
C LEU A 156 47.98 -14.51 36.81
N ALA A 157 48.37 -14.01 35.63
CA ALA A 157 49.68 -14.30 35.04
C ALA A 157 50.83 -13.67 35.85
N HIS A 158 50.65 -12.42 36.31
CA HIS A 158 51.59 -11.71 37.18
C HIS A 158 51.77 -12.45 38.51
N ASP A 159 50.69 -12.72 39.24
CA ASP A 159 50.71 -13.40 40.54
C ASP A 159 51.36 -14.79 40.43
N LYS A 160 51.14 -15.48 39.31
CA LYS A 160 51.77 -16.77 39.01
C LYS A 160 53.27 -16.65 38.76
N LEU A 161 53.73 -15.57 38.13
CA LEU A 161 55.16 -15.31 37.92
C LEU A 161 55.84 -14.94 39.24
N GLU A 162 55.23 -14.05 40.02
CA GLU A 162 55.68 -13.65 41.35
C GLU A 162 55.84 -14.87 42.27
N SER A 163 54.83 -15.76 42.29
CA SER A 163 54.90 -17.03 43.02
C SER A 163 56.07 -17.93 42.61
N LYS A 164 56.43 -17.94 41.31
CA LYS A 164 57.59 -18.70 40.81
C LYS A 164 58.92 -18.06 41.24
N ILE A 165 59.01 -16.73 41.18
CA ILE A 165 60.21 -15.99 41.60
C ILE A 165 60.46 -16.24 43.10
N HIS A 166 59.44 -16.10 43.95
CA HIS A 166 59.57 -16.39 45.38
C HIS A 166 60.00 -17.84 45.65
N ARG A 167 59.43 -18.81 44.90
CA ARG A 167 59.83 -20.22 45.02
C ARG A 167 61.29 -20.44 44.62
N ALA A 168 61.74 -19.84 43.52
CA ALA A 168 63.12 -19.94 43.06
C ALA A 168 64.08 -19.27 44.06
N ALA A 169 63.76 -18.07 44.54
CA ALA A 169 64.54 -17.36 45.55
C ALA A 169 64.67 -18.18 46.85
N ALA A 170 63.58 -18.80 47.31
CA ALA A 170 63.60 -19.69 48.48
C ALA A 170 64.49 -20.93 48.25
N GLN A 171 64.47 -21.52 47.05
CA GLN A 171 65.35 -22.63 46.69
C GLN A 171 66.82 -22.22 46.67
N VAL A 172 67.14 -21.04 46.12
CA VAL A 172 68.51 -20.49 46.12
C VAL A 172 68.98 -20.23 47.55
N ALA A 173 68.17 -19.53 48.35
CA ALA A 173 68.49 -19.26 49.76
C ALA A 173 68.75 -20.55 50.54
N HIS A 174 67.91 -21.58 50.36
CA HIS A 174 68.12 -22.88 50.98
C HIS A 174 69.48 -23.51 50.61
N ARG A 175 69.91 -23.39 49.35
CA ARG A 175 71.20 -23.92 48.88
C ARG A 175 72.41 -23.15 49.39
N MET A 176 72.25 -21.87 49.74
CA MET A 176 73.35 -21.03 50.23
C MET A 176 73.71 -21.25 51.70
N PHE A 177 72.89 -21.98 52.47
CA PHE A 177 73.23 -22.30 53.85
C PHE A 177 74.24 -23.46 53.89
N GLU A 178 75.48 -23.15 54.28
CA GLU A 178 76.55 -24.15 54.50
C GLU A 178 76.24 -25.02 55.74
N ASN A 179 75.53 -24.46 56.72
CA ASN A 179 75.14 -25.16 57.95
C ASN A 179 73.79 -25.90 57.81
N PRO A 180 73.73 -27.22 58.04
CA PRO A 180 72.50 -28.01 57.89
C PRO A 180 71.43 -27.74 58.97
N LYS A 181 71.77 -26.98 60.02
CA LYS A 181 70.81 -26.52 61.03
C LYS A 181 70.01 -25.32 60.51
N ASP A 182 70.68 -24.38 59.84
CA ASP A 182 70.06 -23.16 59.31
C ASP A 182 69.14 -23.47 58.13
N GLY A 183 69.54 -24.42 57.26
CA GLY A 183 68.67 -24.94 56.21
C GLY A 183 67.36 -25.54 56.76
N ARG A 184 67.43 -26.31 57.86
CA ARG A 184 66.24 -26.86 58.54
C ARG A 184 65.35 -25.78 59.16
N ALA A 185 65.94 -24.76 59.78
CA ALA A 185 65.20 -23.61 60.31
C ALA A 185 64.44 -22.86 59.19
N MET A 186 65.09 -22.65 58.04
CA MET A 186 64.48 -22.02 56.87
C MET A 186 63.31 -22.84 56.31
N ILE A 187 63.44 -24.17 56.19
CA ILE A 187 62.30 -25.04 55.80
C ILE A 187 61.14 -24.89 56.80
N GLY A 188 61.44 -24.82 58.10
CA GLY A 188 60.43 -24.60 59.13
C GLY A 188 59.68 -23.26 58.97
N ILE A 189 60.40 -22.19 58.65
CA ILE A 189 59.80 -20.87 58.35
C ILE A 189 58.91 -20.97 57.10
N LEU A 190 59.40 -21.57 56.01
CA LEU A 190 58.64 -21.73 54.77
C LEU A 190 57.36 -22.55 54.96
N LYS A 191 57.40 -23.61 55.78
CA LYS A 191 56.21 -24.39 56.16
C LYS A 191 55.19 -23.57 56.94
N ARG A 192 55.64 -22.77 57.92
CA ARG A 192 54.76 -21.86 58.68
C ARG A 192 54.14 -20.79 57.78
N CYS A 193 54.93 -20.15 56.91
CA CYS A 193 54.39 -19.18 55.94
C CYS A 193 53.34 -19.85 55.06
N ARG A 194 53.62 -21.05 54.55
CA ARG A 194 52.65 -21.81 53.74
C ARG A 194 51.37 -22.12 54.50
N LEU A 195 51.46 -22.55 55.75
CA LEU A 195 50.29 -22.81 56.60
C LEU A 195 49.42 -21.54 56.75
N VAL A 196 50.04 -20.38 56.97
CA VAL A 196 49.33 -19.10 57.07
C VAL A 196 48.65 -18.71 55.75
N PHE A 197 49.33 -18.88 54.61
CA PHE A 197 48.80 -18.46 53.30
C PHE A 197 47.82 -19.44 52.65
N THR A 198 47.91 -20.74 52.96
CA THR A 198 47.09 -21.78 52.31
C THR A 198 46.17 -22.53 53.27
N GLY A 199 46.27 -22.28 54.58
CA GLY A 199 45.51 -22.97 55.61
C GLY A 199 45.84 -24.46 55.74
N SER A 200 46.84 -24.99 55.02
CA SER A 200 47.16 -26.41 54.98
C SER A 200 48.66 -26.68 55.10
N GLU A 201 49.01 -27.58 56.02
CA GLU A 201 50.37 -28.07 56.23
C GLU A 201 50.75 -29.21 55.26
N ALA A 202 49.75 -29.85 54.65
CA ALA A 202 49.95 -30.97 53.74
C ALA A 202 50.77 -30.52 52.50
N PRO A 203 51.72 -31.32 51.98
CA PRO A 203 52.39 -31.02 50.70
C PRO A 203 51.35 -30.73 49.61
N PRO A 204 51.66 -29.86 48.61
CA PRO A 204 50.70 -29.58 47.56
C PRO A 204 50.32 -30.91 46.91
N PRO A 205 49.03 -31.19 46.64
CA PRO A 205 48.67 -32.41 45.95
C PRO A 205 49.49 -32.50 44.67
N PRO A 206 50.00 -33.70 44.32
CA PRO A 206 50.69 -33.89 43.06
C PRO A 206 49.78 -33.36 41.96
N ARG A 207 50.36 -32.56 41.06
CA ARG A 207 49.59 -32.01 39.94
C ARG A 207 48.89 -33.18 39.24
N PRO A 208 47.56 -33.11 39.00
CA PRO A 208 46.91 -34.12 38.17
C PRO A 208 47.70 -34.21 36.86
N ALA A 209 47.89 -35.44 36.36
CA ALA A 209 48.61 -35.69 35.13
C ALA A 209 48.05 -34.74 34.06
N SER A 210 48.93 -33.95 33.44
CA SER A 210 48.53 -33.06 32.35
C SER A 210 47.84 -33.93 31.31
N PRO A 211 46.59 -33.63 30.91
CA PRO A 211 45.91 -34.42 29.90
C PRO A 211 46.83 -34.47 28.68
N GLU A 212 47.17 -35.69 28.26
CA GLU A 212 47.99 -35.88 27.07
C GLU A 212 47.29 -35.19 25.89
N PRO A 213 48.04 -34.52 25.00
CA PRO A 213 47.46 -33.97 23.78
C PRO A 213 47.01 -35.15 22.92
N HIS A 214 45.78 -35.61 23.14
CA HIS A 214 45.13 -36.54 22.22
C HIS A 214 45.12 -35.88 20.85
N GLY A 215 45.78 -36.57 19.93
CA GLY A 215 46.06 -36.10 18.59
C GLY A 215 44.81 -35.67 17.84
N ALA A 216 45.07 -34.85 16.83
CA ALA A 216 44.16 -34.51 15.76
C ALA A 216 43.29 -35.69 15.34
N ALA A 217 41.98 -35.55 15.56
CA ALA A 217 40.96 -36.26 14.80
C ALA A 217 40.00 -35.19 14.26
N ASP A 218 39.88 -35.22 12.93
CA ASP A 218 39.17 -34.30 12.05
C ASP A 218 37.63 -34.37 12.18
N PRO A 219 36.89 -33.47 11.48
CA PRO A 219 35.63 -32.92 11.94
C PRO A 219 34.42 -33.58 11.26
N VAL A 220 33.61 -34.34 11.99
CA VAL A 220 32.22 -34.64 11.58
C VAL A 220 31.38 -34.88 12.82
N GLY A 221 30.38 -34.04 13.08
CA GLY A 221 29.47 -34.27 14.19
C GLY A 221 28.58 -33.09 14.53
N ILE A 222 27.64 -32.79 13.64
CA ILE A 222 26.28 -32.26 13.90
C ILE A 222 26.09 -31.75 15.35
N VAL A 223 26.24 -30.44 15.53
CA VAL A 223 25.80 -29.77 16.75
C VAL A 223 24.28 -29.86 16.79
N LYS A 224 23.77 -30.72 17.68
CA LYS A 224 22.43 -30.56 18.25
C LYS A 224 22.36 -29.16 18.81
N THR A 225 21.57 -28.32 18.16
CA THR A 225 21.12 -27.03 18.67
C THR A 225 20.39 -27.29 19.97
N GLU A 226 21.07 -27.15 21.10
CA GLU A 226 20.39 -26.99 22.37
C GLU A 226 19.61 -25.67 22.31
N GLN A 227 18.31 -25.90 22.23
CA GLN A 227 17.24 -24.94 22.24
C GLN A 227 17.36 -24.10 23.51
N CYS A 228 17.97 -22.92 23.40
CA CYS A 228 17.82 -21.87 24.40
C CYS A 228 16.33 -21.57 24.56
N ARG A 229 15.78 -22.09 25.65
CA ARG A 229 14.44 -21.85 26.13
C ARG A 229 14.35 -20.36 26.49
N LEU A 230 13.85 -19.56 25.54
CA LEU A 230 13.42 -18.19 25.80
C LEU A 230 12.40 -18.22 26.96
N PRO A 231 12.45 -17.27 27.92
CA PRO A 231 11.37 -17.10 28.86
C PRO A 231 10.11 -16.77 28.05
N GLN A 232 9.12 -17.63 28.23
CA GLN A 232 7.77 -17.56 27.72
C GLN A 232 7.18 -16.19 28.09
N GLN A 233 7.27 -15.21 27.18
CA GLN A 233 6.39 -14.05 27.24
C GLN A 233 4.98 -14.60 27.06
N GLN A 234 4.18 -14.48 28.11
CA GLN A 234 2.76 -14.75 28.07
C GLN A 234 2.16 -13.88 26.96
N GLU A 235 1.86 -14.50 25.82
CA GLU A 235 0.87 -14.00 24.89
C GLU A 235 -0.44 -13.89 25.68
N LEU A 236 -0.74 -12.67 26.13
CA LEU A 236 -2.09 -12.32 26.54
C LEU A 236 -2.94 -12.37 25.28
N VAL A 237 -3.47 -13.55 24.97
CA VAL A 237 -4.51 -13.75 23.96
C VAL A 237 -5.72 -12.94 24.40
N TYR A 238 -5.81 -11.71 23.90
CA TYR A 238 -6.99 -10.89 24.05
C TYR A 238 -8.06 -11.45 23.11
N THR A 239 -8.86 -12.39 23.62
CA THR A 239 -10.12 -12.75 22.99
C THR A 239 -11.04 -11.53 23.08
N PRO A 240 -11.58 -11.00 21.97
CA PRO A 240 -12.60 -9.97 22.08
C PRO A 240 -13.85 -10.61 22.69
N GLN A 241 -14.10 -10.33 23.97
CA GLN A 241 -15.39 -10.60 24.60
C GLN A 241 -16.44 -9.78 23.85
N ARG A 242 -17.29 -10.51 23.12
CA ARG A 242 -18.53 -10.01 22.55
C ARG A 242 -19.46 -9.63 23.71
N PRO A 243 -19.94 -8.39 23.83
CA PRO A 243 -20.96 -8.07 24.81
C PRO A 243 -22.26 -8.76 24.39
N THR A 244 -22.58 -9.84 25.09
CA THR A 244 -23.92 -10.43 25.15
C THR A 244 -24.81 -9.51 25.99
N GLY A 245 -25.83 -8.94 25.37
CA GLY A 245 -26.88 -8.23 26.08
C GLY A 245 -27.81 -7.45 25.15
N GLN A 246 -28.71 -8.16 24.46
CA GLN A 246 -30.17 -8.00 24.59
C GLN A 246 -30.94 -8.76 23.49
N PRO A 247 -32.15 -9.26 23.81
CA PRO A 247 -32.98 -10.01 22.89
C PRO A 247 -33.86 -9.06 22.08
N LEU A 248 -33.97 -9.29 20.77
CA LEU A 248 -35.10 -8.80 19.99
C LEU A 248 -35.76 -9.99 19.29
N THR A 249 -37.06 -10.04 19.52
CA THR A 249 -38.08 -10.96 19.04
C THR A 249 -38.07 -11.16 17.52
N PRO A 250 -38.63 -12.30 17.04
CA PRO A 250 -38.66 -12.63 15.63
C PRO A 250 -39.85 -11.95 14.93
N GLU A 251 -39.59 -11.28 13.81
CA GLU A 251 -40.64 -11.05 12.82
C GLU A 251 -40.41 -11.99 11.64
N SER A 252 -41.42 -12.83 11.47
CA SER A 252 -41.65 -13.74 10.36
C SER A 252 -41.76 -12.96 9.05
N LEU A 253 -40.90 -13.26 8.08
CA LEU A 253 -41.25 -13.12 6.67
C LEU A 253 -40.80 -14.37 5.90
N THR A 254 -41.83 -15.11 5.54
CA THR A 254 -41.93 -16.19 4.58
C THR A 254 -41.49 -15.78 3.17
N GLY A 255 -40.94 -16.76 2.45
CA GLY A 255 -40.89 -16.81 0.98
C GLY A 255 -39.56 -16.34 0.39
N ASP A 256 -38.98 -16.97 -0.61
CA ASP A 256 -39.37 -18.16 -1.37
C ASP A 256 -38.11 -18.61 -2.14
N GLN A 257 -38.15 -19.89 -2.47
CA GLN A 257 -37.27 -20.76 -3.23
C GLN A 257 -36.16 -20.21 -4.13
N GLY A 258 -35.02 -20.93 -4.08
CA GLY A 258 -34.39 -21.44 -5.30
C GLY A 258 -32.92 -21.09 -5.51
N SER A 259 -32.00 -21.94 -5.02
CA SER A 259 -30.81 -22.37 -5.79
C SER A 259 -29.97 -23.39 -5.03
N PRO A 260 -29.77 -24.60 -5.59
CA PRO A 260 -28.64 -25.45 -5.25
C PRO A 260 -27.51 -25.22 -6.27
N MET A 261 -26.27 -25.02 -5.81
CA MET A 261 -25.09 -25.59 -6.48
C MET A 261 -23.84 -25.32 -5.65
N SER A 262 -23.38 -26.40 -5.04
CA SER A 262 -22.08 -26.56 -4.43
C SER A 262 -21.03 -26.66 -5.53
N TYR A 263 -20.06 -25.73 -5.56
CA TYR A 263 -18.77 -25.97 -6.21
C TYR A 263 -17.63 -25.48 -5.33
N SER A 264 -16.96 -26.45 -4.72
CA SER A 264 -15.63 -26.31 -4.15
C SER A 264 -14.60 -26.23 -5.28
N HIS A 265 -13.85 -25.13 -5.37
CA HIS A 265 -12.59 -25.11 -6.08
C HIS A 265 -11.49 -24.60 -5.16
N ASN A 266 -10.76 -25.55 -4.60
CA ASN A 266 -9.36 -25.40 -4.22
C ASN A 266 -8.53 -25.29 -5.49
N THR A 267 -7.91 -24.15 -5.74
CA THR A 267 -6.76 -24.07 -6.66
C THR A 267 -5.65 -23.23 -6.03
N THR A 268 -4.48 -23.85 -5.99
CA THR A 268 -3.20 -23.33 -5.51
C THR A 268 -2.67 -22.19 -6.39
N PRO A 269 -1.88 -21.25 -5.85
CA PRO A 269 -1.27 -20.21 -6.68
C PRO A 269 -0.04 -20.78 -7.40
N ARG A 270 -0.17 -20.99 -8.72
CA ARG A 270 0.94 -21.31 -9.61
C ARG A 270 1.77 -20.04 -9.86
N ARG A 271 3.03 -20.13 -9.45
CA ARG A 271 4.09 -19.15 -9.64
C ARG A 271 4.46 -19.09 -11.13
N GLU A 272 3.95 -18.10 -11.86
CA GLU A 272 4.42 -17.78 -13.21
C GLU A 272 5.26 -16.50 -13.22
N GLY A 273 6.41 -16.62 -13.85
CA GLY A 273 7.52 -15.71 -13.73
C GLY A 273 7.34 -14.37 -14.44
N LEU A 274 8.21 -13.46 -14.00
CA LEU A 274 8.66 -12.25 -14.68
C LEU A 274 8.68 -12.37 -16.21
N ARG A 275 7.85 -11.58 -16.87
CA ARG A 275 8.22 -10.91 -18.12
C ARG A 275 7.90 -9.42 -18.04
N PRO A 276 8.85 -8.52 -18.34
CA PRO A 276 8.55 -7.11 -18.49
C PRO A 276 7.65 -6.93 -19.71
N ARG A 277 6.42 -6.46 -19.51
CA ARG A 277 5.60 -5.92 -20.60
C ARG A 277 6.20 -4.58 -21.01
N THR A 278 6.98 -4.57 -22.09
CA THR A 278 7.25 -3.36 -22.85
C THR A 278 5.92 -2.79 -23.33
N ARG A 279 5.48 -1.70 -22.68
CA ARG A 279 4.34 -0.90 -23.14
C ARG A 279 4.69 -0.34 -24.52
N ARG A 280 4.09 -0.90 -25.57
CA ARG A 280 3.93 -0.19 -26.83
C ARG A 280 3.01 0.99 -26.55
N TYR A 281 3.53 2.21 -26.64
CA TYR A 281 2.73 3.41 -26.67
C TYR A 281 1.95 3.39 -28.00
N VAL A 282 0.64 3.22 -27.89
CA VAL A 282 -0.30 3.39 -28.99
C VAL A 282 -0.90 4.78 -28.79
N ASP A 283 -0.88 5.61 -29.83
CA ASP A 283 -1.54 6.90 -29.83
C ASP A 283 -3.06 6.74 -30.01
N LEU A 284 -3.81 7.83 -29.79
CA LEU A 284 -5.29 7.85 -29.78
C LEU A 284 -5.95 7.42 -31.10
N ASN A 285 -5.16 7.19 -32.17
CA ASN A 285 -5.64 6.76 -33.48
C ASN A 285 -5.19 5.33 -33.87
N GLY A 286 -4.55 4.58 -32.96
CA GLY A 286 -4.36 3.14 -33.13
C GLY A 286 -3.30 2.69 -34.15
N SER A 287 -2.43 3.57 -34.62
CA SER A 287 -1.43 3.21 -35.65
C SER A 287 -0.05 2.97 -35.04
N PRO A 288 0.60 1.81 -35.31
CA PRO A 288 1.96 1.57 -34.84
C PRO A 288 2.96 2.46 -35.60
N TRP A 289 3.87 3.10 -34.86
CA TRP A 289 4.98 3.89 -35.42
C TRP A 289 5.85 2.98 -36.30
N ASN A 290 5.78 3.16 -37.61
CA ASN A 290 6.80 2.67 -38.52
C ASN A 290 7.97 3.65 -38.47
N LEU A 291 9.00 3.32 -37.69
CA LEU A 291 10.33 3.91 -37.90
C LEU A 291 10.84 3.42 -39.25
N ARG A 292 10.83 4.30 -40.25
CA ARG A 292 11.70 4.17 -41.42
C ARG A 292 13.03 4.87 -41.08
N GLU A 293 14.10 4.20 -41.46
CA GLU A 293 15.49 4.65 -41.47
C GLU A 293 15.68 5.95 -42.26
#